data_AF-A0A183GR06-F1
#
_entry.id   AF-A0A183GR06-F1
#
_cell.length_a   1.000
_cell.length_b   1.000
_cell.length_c   1.000
_cell.angle_alpha   90.00
_cell.angle_beta   90.00
_cell.angle_gamma   90.00
#
_symmetry.space_group_name_H-M   'P 1'
#
loop_
_entity.id
_entity.type
_entity.pdbx_description
1 polymer ?
#
loop_
_entity_poly.entity_id
_entity_poly.type
_entity_poly.pdbx_seq_one_letter_code
_entity_poly.pdbx_strand_id
1 'polypeptide(L)'
;MEYSFRVTHWRDIVPHIPVGPIGGFFHHRQEAFYKTKMEPSEVQICDGGENVHCSDGLWFTVSIKEHLNYFGKHVSTYGIGGCA
;
A
#
# COMPACT_ATOMS: atom_id res chain seq x y z
N MET A 1 -18.57 11.66 6.72
CA MET A 1 -17.24 11.22 7.19
C MET A 1 -16.39 11.02 5.96
N GLU A 2 -15.32 11.80 5.79
CA GLU A 2 -14.36 11.55 4.72
C GLU A 2 -13.54 10.31 5.08
N TYR A 3 -13.79 9.21 4.38
CA TYR A 3 -12.93 8.04 4.44
C TYR A 3 -11.59 8.42 3.82
N SER A 4 -10.56 8.49 4.64
CA SER A 4 -9.18 8.59 4.15
C SER A 4 -8.46 7.37 4.67
N PHE A 5 -8.15 6.50 3.71
CA PHE A 5 -7.40 5.28 3.88
C PHE A 5 -6.37 5.24 2.76
N ARG A 6 -5.25 4.55 3.02
CA ARG A 6 -4.31 4.16 1.97
C ARG A 6 -4.56 2.70 1.61
N VAL A 7 -4.36 2.37 0.34
CA VAL A 7 -4.35 0.98 -0.12
C VAL A 7 -2.90 0.63 -0.42
N THR A 8 -2.43 -0.46 0.16
CA THR A 8 -1.04 -0.93 0.01
C THR A 8 -1.04 -2.37 -0.51
N HIS A 9 0.00 -2.72 -1.25
CA HIS A 9 0.08 -4.01 -1.91
C HIS A 9 1.39 -4.74 -1.58
N TRP A 10 1.26 -5.77 -0.74
CA TRP A 10 2.30 -6.73 -0.41
C TRP A 10 3.66 -6.07 -0.17
N ARG A 11 4.69 -6.41 -0.96
CA ARG A 11 6.07 -5.95 -0.78
C ARG A 11 6.38 -4.67 -1.56
N ASP A 12 5.38 -3.84 -1.83
CA ASP A 12 5.57 -2.49 -2.37
C ASP A 12 6.52 -1.70 -1.45
N ILE A 13 7.59 -1.15 -2.03
CA ILE A 13 8.59 -0.35 -1.31
C ILE A 13 8.13 1.08 -1.04
N VAL A 14 7.25 1.62 -1.89
CA VAL A 14 6.91 3.04 -1.92
C VAL A 14 6.29 3.53 -0.60
N PRO A 15 5.38 2.78 0.06
CA PRO A 15 4.88 3.17 1.37
C PRO A 15 6.00 3.28 2.43
N HIS A 16 7.10 2.55 2.30
CA HIS A 16 8.16 2.52 3.31
C HIS A 16 9.27 3.57 3.07
N ILE A 17 9.06 4.50 2.13
CA ILE A 17 10.00 5.58 1.79
C ILE A 17 9.29 6.94 1.94
N PRO A 18 9.91 7.93 2.60
CA PRO A 18 11.16 7.83 3.37
C PRO A 18 11.02 6.91 4.59
N VAL A 19 12.14 6.43 5.14
CA VAL A 19 12.17 5.47 6.26
C VAL A 19 11.24 5.94 7.37
N GLY A 20 10.33 5.05 7.83
CA GLY A 20 9.21 5.35 8.73
C GLY A 20 9.60 5.88 10.13
N PRO A 21 9.17 5.26 11.25
CA PRO A 21 9.36 5.84 12.58
C PRO A 21 10.80 6.22 12.94
N ILE A 22 11.78 5.45 12.45
CA ILE A 22 13.21 5.72 12.66
C ILE A 22 13.66 6.99 11.91
N GLY A 23 13.07 7.29 10.75
CA GLY A 23 13.31 8.52 9.99
C GLY A 23 12.39 9.67 10.38
N GLY A 24 11.47 9.45 11.32
CA GLY A 24 10.49 10.45 11.79
C GLY A 24 9.25 10.61 10.89
N PHE A 25 9.02 9.66 9.98
CA PHE A 25 7.85 9.67 9.09
C PHE A 25 6.78 8.69 9.55
N PHE A 26 5.53 9.11 9.46
CA PHE A 26 4.38 8.33 9.91
C PHE A 26 3.23 8.50 8.92
N HIS A 27 2.53 7.40 8.63
CA HIS A 27 1.34 7.43 7.81
C HIS A 27 0.14 7.91 8.61
N HIS A 28 -0.73 8.65 7.93
CA HIS A 28 -2.01 9.04 8.49
C HIS A 28 -3.03 7.90 8.39
N ARG A 29 -3.96 7.86 9.35
CA ARG A 29 -5.23 7.10 9.28
C ARG A 29 -5.04 5.62 8.88
N GLN A 30 -6.09 5.00 8.37
CA GLN A 30 -6.20 3.54 8.17
C GLN A 30 -5.46 3.07 6.92
N GLU A 31 -5.07 1.79 6.96
CA GLU A 31 -4.48 1.06 5.85
C GLU A 31 -5.36 -0.11 5.45
N ALA A 32 -5.66 -0.21 4.16
CA ALA A 32 -6.21 -1.41 3.54
C ALA A 32 -5.05 -2.16 2.86
N PHE A 33 -4.50 -3.13 3.56
CA PHE A 33 -3.36 -3.92 3.11
C PHE A 33 -3.84 -5.17 2.39
N TYR A 34 -3.31 -5.38 1.19
CA TYR A 34 -3.57 -6.58 0.39
C TYR A 34 -2.30 -7.38 0.18
N LYS A 35 -2.44 -8.70 0.12
CA LYS A 35 -1.36 -9.61 -0.26
C LYS A 35 -1.39 -9.86 -1.79
N THR A 36 -0.64 -10.86 -2.24
CA THR A 36 -0.25 -11.16 -3.63
C THR A 36 -1.25 -10.84 -4.75
N LYS A 37 -2.52 -11.25 -4.65
CA LYS A 37 -3.49 -11.08 -5.76
C LYS A 37 -4.45 -9.92 -5.56
N MET A 38 -4.40 -9.27 -4.40
CA MET A 38 -5.38 -8.27 -3.96
C MET A 38 -6.83 -8.74 -4.06
N GLU A 39 -7.09 -10.01 -3.72
CA GLU A 39 -8.46 -10.52 -3.69
C GLU A 39 -9.25 -9.79 -2.58
N PRO A 40 -10.53 -9.46 -2.80
CA PRO A 40 -11.34 -8.77 -1.79
C PRO A 40 -11.44 -9.51 -0.46
N SER A 41 -11.33 -10.84 -0.47
CA SER A 41 -11.32 -11.69 0.73
C SER A 41 -10.01 -11.65 1.52
N GLU A 42 -8.94 -11.08 0.96
CA GLU A 42 -7.61 -11.05 1.56
C GLU A 42 -7.25 -9.68 2.17
N VAL A 43 -8.19 -8.73 2.19
CA VAL A 43 -7.95 -7.39 2.75
C VAL A 43 -7.74 -7.47 4.26
N GLN A 44 -6.63 -6.90 4.72
CA GLN A 44 -6.38 -6.62 6.12
C GLN A 44 -6.56 -5.12 6.34
N ILE A 45 -7.54 -4.74 7.15
CA ILE A 45 -7.68 -3.34 7.59
C ILE A 45 -6.87 -3.16 8.86
N CYS A 46 -5.99 -2.17 8.87
CA CYS A 46 -5.31 -1.71 10.07
C CYS A 46 -5.67 -0.27 10.37
N ASP A 47 -5.84 0.01 11.66
CA ASP A 47 -5.87 1.38 12.15
C ASP A 47 -4.50 2.05 12.00
N GLY A 48 -4.48 3.38 12.13
CA GLY A 48 -3.25 4.16 11.94
C GLY A 48 -2.15 3.86 12.96
N GLY A 49 -0.97 4.45 12.73
CA GLY A 49 0.18 4.31 13.62
C GLY A 49 1.08 3.12 13.29
N GLU A 50 1.44 2.94 12.01
CA GLU A 50 2.49 1.99 11.60
C GLU A 50 2.24 0.54 12.09
N ASN A 51 1.01 0.05 11.90
CA ASN A 51 0.59 -1.23 12.46
C ASN A 51 1.31 -2.43 11.81
N VAL A 52 2.01 -3.20 12.64
CA VAL A 52 2.80 -4.39 12.25
C VAL A 52 1.97 -5.55 11.71
N HIS A 53 0.64 -5.50 11.77
CA HIS A 53 -0.23 -6.49 11.13
C HIS A 53 -0.47 -6.21 9.64
N CYS A 54 -0.10 -5.02 9.15
CA CYS A 54 -0.20 -4.62 7.74
C CYS A 54 1.19 -4.53 7.08
N SER A 55 1.40 -3.59 6.14
CA SER A 55 2.66 -3.49 5.38
C SER A 55 3.89 -3.29 6.27
N ASP A 56 3.76 -2.59 7.39
CA ASP A 56 4.86 -2.36 8.33
C ASP A 56 5.39 -3.62 9.03
N GLY A 57 4.62 -4.72 9.01
CA GLY A 57 5.09 -6.02 9.51
C GLY A 57 6.02 -6.76 8.55
N LEU A 58 6.20 -6.27 7.34
CA LEU A 58 6.97 -6.96 6.31
C LEU A 58 8.47 -6.69 6.47
N TRP A 59 9.24 -7.76 6.67
CA TRP A 59 10.69 -7.70 6.77
C TRP A 59 11.42 -7.29 5.47
N PHE A 60 10.76 -7.46 4.31
CA PHE A 60 11.36 -7.19 3.00
C PHE A 60 10.35 -6.57 2.03
N THR A 61 10.46 -5.26 1.79
CA THR A 61 9.56 -4.46 0.94
C THR A 61 10.35 -3.80 -0.19
N VAL A 62 10.70 -4.59 -1.21
CA VAL A 62 11.62 -4.16 -2.29
C VAL A 62 11.03 -4.31 -3.69
N SER A 63 9.71 -4.47 -3.80
CA SER A 63 9.05 -4.81 -5.06
C SER A 63 8.39 -3.61 -5.72
N ILE A 64 9.03 -3.08 -6.76
CA ILE A 64 8.39 -2.13 -7.68
C ILE A 64 7.26 -2.79 -8.48
N LYS A 65 7.31 -4.12 -8.66
CA LYS A 65 6.25 -4.83 -9.37
C LYS A 65 4.91 -4.72 -8.63
N GLU A 66 4.90 -4.91 -7.31
CA GLU A 66 3.64 -4.81 -6.54
C GLU A 66 3.12 -3.37 -6.51
N HIS A 67 4.02 -2.38 -6.50
CA HIS A 67 3.65 -0.97 -6.64
C HIS A 67 2.89 -0.68 -7.94
N LEU A 68 3.35 -1.25 -9.05
CA LEU A 68 2.82 -0.95 -10.37
C LEU A 68 1.52 -1.70 -10.69
N ASN A 69 1.13 -2.70 -9.88
CA ASN A 69 0.00 -3.58 -10.20
C ASN A 69 -0.99 -3.64 -9.05
N TYR A 70 -2.19 -3.13 -9.27
CA TYR A 70 -3.28 -3.15 -8.29
C TYR A 70 -4.50 -3.83 -8.91
N PHE A 71 -5.10 -4.79 -8.18
CA PHE A 71 -6.31 -5.52 -8.60
C PHE A 71 -6.23 -6.12 -10.01
N GLY A 72 -5.08 -6.72 -10.35
CA GLY A 72 -4.82 -7.31 -11.66
C GLY A 72 -4.67 -6.30 -12.82
N LYS A 73 -4.46 -5.03 -12.51
CA LYS A 73 -4.31 -3.94 -13.48
C LYS A 73 -3.02 -3.19 -13.24
N HIS A 74 -2.28 -2.91 -14.31
CA HIS A 74 -1.11 -2.05 -14.25
C HIS A 74 -1.56 -0.60 -14.07
N VAL A 75 -1.17 0.06 -12.97
CA VAL A 75 -1.74 1.34 -12.54
C VAL A 75 -1.53 2.44 -13.58
N SER A 76 -0.41 2.44 -14.31
CA SER A 76 -0.16 3.46 -15.35
C SER A 76 -1.15 3.39 -16.52
N THR A 77 -1.85 2.28 -16.73
CA THR A 77 -2.85 2.18 -17.81
C THR A 77 -4.02 3.13 -17.58
N TYR A 78 -4.40 3.38 -16.33
CA TYR A 78 -5.41 4.38 -15.97
C TYR A 78 -4.93 5.81 -16.28
N GLY A 79 -3.67 6.11 -15.95
CA GLY A 79 -3.07 7.41 -16.26
C GLY A 79 -3.04 7.68 -17.76
N ILE A 80 -2.46 6.75 -18.53
CA ILE A 80 -2.33 6.89 -19.99
C ILE A 80 -3.69 6.91 -20.68
N GLY A 81 -4.62 6.02 -20.27
CA GLY A 81 -5.94 5.91 -20.90
C GLY A 81 -6.86 7.11 -20.64
N GLY A 82 -6.57 7.92 -19.62
CA GLY A 82 -7.29 9.16 -19.31
C GLY A 82 -6.64 10.42 -19.87
N CYS A 83 -5.44 10.33 -20.46
CA CYS A 83 -4.79 11.45 -21.14
C CYS A 83 -5.33 11.59 -22.57
N ALA A 84 -5.93 12.75 -22.86
CA ALA A 84 -6.37 13.17 -24.19
C ALA A 84 -5.44 14.24 -24.74
#